data_AF-A0A268QTX6-F1
#
_entry.id   AF-A0A268QTX6-F1
#
_cell.length_a   1.000
_cell.length_b   1.000
_cell.length_c   1.000
_cell.angle_alpha   90.00
_cell.angle_beta   90.00
_cell.angle_gamma   90.00
#
_symmetry.space_group_name_H-M   'P 1'
#
loop_
_entity.id
_entity.type
_entity.pdbx_description
1 polymer ?
#
loop_
_entity_poly.entity_id
_entity_poly.type
_entity_poly.pdbx_seq_one_letter_code
_entity_poly.pdbx_strand_id
1 'polypeptide(L)' 'SLTKEKLGELGLEISKEKTKVVNFSKDDFDFLGFTFHHWRPRKKDNKSVFHVTPKEDSIKDFRLKIK' A
#
# COMPACT_ATOMS: atom_id res chain seq x y z
N SER A 1 17.54 -10.39 9.38
CA SER A 1 16.96 -9.13 8.85
C SER A 1 16.87 -8.18 10.00
N LEU A 2 17.46 -6.99 9.88
CA LEU A 2 17.51 -5.97 10.93
C LEU A 2 16.12 -5.65 11.51
N THR A 3 15.09 -5.60 10.65
CA THR A 3 13.71 -5.33 11.06
C THR A 3 13.13 -6.43 11.97
N LYS A 4 13.39 -7.71 11.67
CA LYS A 4 12.87 -8.83 12.48
C LYS A 4 13.52 -8.88 13.86
N GLU A 5 14.82 -8.64 13.91
CA GLU A 5 15.59 -8.59 15.16
C GLU A 5 15.09 -7.48 16.08
N LYS A 6 14.95 -6.26 15.54
CA LYS A 6 14.47 -5.12 16.33
C LYS A 6 13.03 -5.28 16.82
N LEU A 7 12.15 -5.89 16.02
CA LEU A 7 10.79 -6.21 16.46
C LEU A 7 10.80 -7.22 17.61
N GLY A 8 11.65 -8.24 17.54
CA GLY A 8 11.81 -9.23 18.61
C GLY A 8 12.25 -8.61 19.93
N GLU A 9 13.21 -7.67 19.90
CA GLU A 9 13.63 -6.92 21.10
C GLU A 9 12.48 -6.13 21.75
N LEU A 10 11.52 -5.67 20.96
CA LEU A 10 10.34 -4.93 21.41
C LEU A 10 9.16 -5.85 21.79
N GLY A 11 9.32 -7.18 21.71
CA GLY A 11 8.22 -8.13 21.93
C GLY A 11 7.15 -8.11 20.83
N LEU A 12 7.50 -7.64 19.63
CA LEU A 12 6.60 -7.53 18.48
C LEU A 12 6.95 -8.56 17.41
N GLU A 13 5.96 -8.91 16.60
CA GLU A 13 6.12 -9.83 15.47
C GLU A 13 5.50 -9.29 14.17
N ILE A 14 6.05 -9.75 13.04
CA ILE A 14 5.48 -9.47 11.72
C ILE A 14 4.29 -10.40 11.51
N SER A 15 3.09 -9.83 11.39
CA SER A 15 1.90 -10.58 10.98
C SER A 15 2.07 -11.08 9.55
N LYS A 16 2.15 -12.42 9.38
CA LYS A 16 2.26 -13.06 8.06
C LYS A 16 1.06 -12.79 7.16
N GLU A 17 -0.13 -12.70 7.75
CA GLU A 17 -1.38 -12.46 7.01
C GLU A 17 -1.49 -11.02 6.49
N LYS A 18 -0.98 -10.04 7.26
CA LYS A 18 -1.06 -8.62 6.91
C LYS A 18 0.14 -8.11 6.12
N THR A 19 1.19 -8.94 5.97
CA THR A 19 2.45 -8.52 5.35
C THR A 19 2.70 -9.31 4.09
N LYS A 20 2.96 -8.61 2.99
CA LYS A 20 3.39 -9.20 1.71
C LYS A 20 4.58 -8.44 1.15
N VAL A 21 5.42 -9.14 0.40
CA VAL A 21 6.38 -8.48 -0.50
C VAL A 21 5.61 -8.05 -1.75
N VAL A 22 5.76 -6.80 -2.16
CA VAL A 22 5.04 -6.22 -3.29
C VAL A 22 6.00 -6.07 -4.46
N ASN A 23 5.70 -6.66 -5.61
CA ASN A 23 6.38 -6.34 -6.85
C ASN A 23 5.66 -5.16 -7.50
N PHE A 24 6.19 -3.95 -7.34
CA PHE A 24 5.50 -2.74 -7.78
C PHE A 24 5.41 -2.56 -9.31
N SER A 25 5.92 -3.51 -10.11
CA SER A 25 5.65 -3.61 -11.54
C SER A 25 4.39 -4.40 -11.88
N LYS A 26 3.79 -5.11 -10.90
CA LYS A 26 2.65 -6.01 -11.10
C LYS A 26 1.56 -5.87 -10.03
N ASP A 27 1.95 -5.46 -8.84
CA ASP A 27 1.11 -5.52 -7.65
C ASP A 27 0.79 -4.12 -7.13
N ASP A 28 -0.49 -3.90 -6.84
CA ASP A 28 -0.96 -2.77 -6.08
C ASP A 28 -0.80 -3.03 -4.57
N PHE A 29 -0.72 -1.96 -3.79
CA PHE A 29 -0.75 -2.05 -2.33
C PHE A 29 -1.47 -0.87 -1.69
N ASP A 30 -2.04 -1.12 -0.52
CA ASP A 30 -2.70 -0.09 0.26
C ASP A 30 -1.75 0.49 1.31
N PHE A 31 -1.73 1.81 1.43
CA PHE A 31 -0.98 2.52 2.45
C PHE A 31 -1.68 3.82 2.85
N LEU A 32 -1.85 4.02 4.16
CA LEU A 32 -2.48 5.21 4.76
C LEU A 32 -3.84 5.58 4.15
N GLY A 33 -4.66 4.58 3.84
CA GLY A 33 -6.01 4.79 3.29
C GLY A 33 -6.06 5.08 1.79
N PHE A 34 -4.94 4.92 1.09
CA PHE A 34 -4.84 5.03 -0.37
C PHE A 34 -4.35 3.72 -0.97
N THR A 35 -4.76 3.45 -2.21
CA THR A 35 -4.22 2.38 -3.04
C THR A 35 -3.18 2.98 -3.99
N PHE A 36 -1.95 2.47 -3.88
CA PHE A 36 -0.84 2.76 -4.79
C PHE A 36 -0.89 1.73 -5.90
N HIS A 37 -1.22 2.17 -7.11
CA HIS A 37 -1.28 1.29 -8.26
C HIS A 37 0.13 1.04 -8.81
N HIS A 38 0.41 -0.17 -9.28
CA HIS A 38 1.69 -0.53 -9.87
C HIS A 38 2.05 0.37 -11.07
N TRP A 39 3.35 0.37 -11.41
CA TRP A 39 3.86 1.11 -12.56
C TRP A 39 3.17 0.67 -13.85
N ARG A 40 2.80 1.66 -14.67
CA ARG A 40 2.31 1.45 -16.03
C ARG A 40 2.95 2.42 -17.01
N PRO A 41 3.10 2.04 -18.29
CA PRO A 41 3.54 2.97 -19.30
C PRO A 41 2.49 4.07 -19.53
N ARG A 42 2.92 5.33 -19.52
CA ARG A 42 2.06 6.45 -19.90
C ARG A 42 1.79 6.42 -21.40
N LYS A 43 0.51 6.54 -21.79
CA LYS A 43 0.08 6.52 -23.20
C LYS A 43 0.79 7.54 -24.11
N LYS A 44 1.21 8.69 -23.59
CA LYS A 44 1.79 9.80 -24.37
C LYS A 44 3.24 9.54 -24.82
N ASP A 45 4.06 8.99 -23.94
CA ASP A 45 5.53 8.95 -24.13
C ASP A 45 6.18 7.69 -23.54
N ASN A 46 5.38 6.68 -23.20
CA ASN A 46 5.81 5.39 -22.64
C ASN A 46 6.62 5.49 -21.34
N LYS A 47 6.70 6.65 -20.70
CA LYS A 47 7.37 6.80 -19.40
C LYS A 47 6.57 6.07 -18.33
N SER A 48 7.28 5.39 -17.42
CA SER A 48 6.66 4.74 -16.26
C SER A 48 5.99 5.80 -15.39
N VAL A 49 4.70 5.59 -15.14
CA VAL A 49 3.90 6.38 -14.20
C VAL A 49 3.14 5.44 -13.28
N PHE A 50 2.92 5.87 -12.05
CA PHE A 50 1.95 5.25 -11.16
C PHE A 50 0.92 6.30 -10.75
N HIS A 51 -0.18 5.84 -10.18
CA HIS A 51 -1.21 6.71 -9.64
C HIS A 51 -1.64 6.21 -8.27
N VAL A 52 -2.23 7.11 -7.51
CA VAL A 52 -2.67 6.86 -6.14
C VAL A 52 -4.15 7.24 -6.07
N THR A 53 -4.99 6.35 -5.56
CA THR A 53 -6.42 6.60 -5.39
C THR A 53 -6.83 6.36 -3.94
N PRO A 54 -7.86 7.03 -3.40
CA PRO A 54 -8.35 6.70 -2.07
C PRO A 54 -8.91 5.27 -2.07
N LYS A 55 -8.58 4.49 -1.03
CA LYS A 55 -9.15 3.16 -0.85
C LYS A 55 -10.65 3.28 -0.60
N GLU A 56 -11.42 2.35 -1.16
CA GLU A 56 -12.89 2.36 -1.07
C GLU A 56 -13.39 2.44 0.38
N ASP A 57 -12.78 1.67 1.28
CA ASP A 57 -13.14 1.68 2.71
C ASP A 57 -12.84 3.03 3.37
N SER A 58 -11.74 3.70 3.01
CA SER A 58 -11.42 5.04 3.51
C SER A 58 -12.47 6.07 3.09
N ILE A 59 -12.99 5.96 1.86
CA ILE A 59 -14.07 6.83 1.37
C ILE A 59 -15.37 6.55 2.14
N LYS A 60 -15.71 5.28 2.38
CA LYS A 60 -16.89 4.90 3.18
C LYS A 60 -16.81 5.48 4.59
N ASP A 61 -15.66 5.33 5.24
CA ASP A 61 -15.39 5.83 6.59
C ASP A 61 -15.48 7.37 6.66
N PHE A 62 -14.92 8.06 5.66
CA PHE A 62 -15.02 9.52 5.55
C PHE A 62 -16.48 9.98 5.41
N ARG A 63 -17.27 9.33 4.55
CA ARG A 63 -18.70 9.67 4.33
C ARG A 63 -19.56 9.50 5.59
N LEU A 64 -19.21 8.57 6.49
CA LEU A 64 -19.91 8.38 7.76
C LEU A 64 -19.60 9.50 8.76
N LYS A 65 -18.38 10.05 8.75
CA LYS A 65 -17.94 11.09 9.70
C LYS A 65 -18.47 12.49 9.40
N ILE A 66 -18.95 12.73 8.18
CA ILE A 66 -19.52 14.02 7.75
C ILE A 66 -21.06 14.04 7.79
N LYS A 67 -21.69 12.93 8.19
CA LYS A 67 -23.12 12.86 8.52
C LYS A 67 -23.34 13.14 9.99
#